data_AF-A0AAV7NXT0-F1
#
_entry.id   AF-A0AAV7NXT0-F1
#
_cell.length_a   1.000
_cell.length_b   1.000
_cell.length_c   1.000
_cell.angle_alpha   90.00
_cell.angle_beta   90.00
_cell.angle_gamma   90.00
#
_symmetry.space_group_name_H-M   'P 1'
#
loop_
_entity.id
_entity.type
_entity.pdbx_description
1 polymer ?
#
loop_
_entity_poly.entity_id
_entity_poly.type
_entity_poly.pdbx_seq_one_letter_code
_entity_poly.pdbx_strand_id
1 'polypeptide(L)'
;MEAGDVLRRVRLAGDLTQIPSEEFRKCIRVFLCAEPRDSESERRVLRERVYPKLREYCRQTHGVEFQVFDGYYGVDTEDMYSPYIRQCRMKVLQECLRSSAGPCFVALIGEQYGNSCLPTQIDAVEFEKITETAAKIRVCTKTLEAWYCRDENAVPPVYNMLEKKEETNAFTWKEAVTDLQELFDVIVPVCVKEGTLKADQAKKYSISALEEELLLALSDQPPALLERCICYVHKIPYVSLKKKGQVTFKTKSTTNHATHVSLETSDHKKLCQLRNVTLPALALQEGLQVFSSTTTCDMKVGYTEERKQAYLEGLCRQFYTDMLRLIEATVPRKTAHLDWVSEEAMQHISLCNMYADLYTYECKEMVTIMEYIQQNEAHRTPLVVAGEPCSGKTVLLAACVTKVRQRMVIFGH
;
A
#
# COMPACT_ATOMS: atom_id res chain seq x y z
N MET A 1 35.90 -1.32 19.82
CA MET A 1 36.12 -0.77 18.47
C MET A 1 35.85 0.71 18.56
N GLU A 2 36.79 1.55 18.13
CA GLU A 2 36.59 2.99 18.11
C GLU A 2 35.45 3.34 17.14
N ALA A 3 34.63 4.34 17.45
CA ALA A 3 33.51 4.77 16.61
C ALA A 3 33.94 5.08 15.15
N GLY A 4 35.22 5.43 14.94
CA GLY A 4 35.82 5.63 13.62
C GLY A 4 35.84 4.38 12.73
N ASP A 5 36.07 3.18 13.28
CA ASP A 5 36.10 1.94 12.51
C ASP A 5 34.72 1.53 12.01
N VAL A 6 33.69 1.76 12.83
CA VAL A 6 32.28 1.51 12.47
C VAL A 6 31.86 2.45 11.33
N LEU A 7 32.16 3.75 11.44
CA LEU A 7 31.83 4.73 10.39
C LEU A 7 32.60 4.49 9.09
N ARG A 8 33.84 4.00 9.18
CA ARG A 8 34.63 3.62 8.02
C ARG A 8 34.02 2.41 7.30
N ARG A 9 33.56 1.39 8.03
CA ARG A 9 32.86 0.23 7.45
C ARG A 9 31.53 0.61 6.81
N VAL A 10 30.80 1.58 7.36
CA VAL A 10 29.62 2.15 6.69
C VAL A 10 30.00 2.82 5.38
N ARG A 11 31.04 3.66 5.35
CA ARG A 11 31.37 4.41 4.12
C ARG A 11 31.88 3.51 3.01
N LEU A 12 32.70 2.51 3.37
CA LEU A 12 33.41 1.70 2.38
C LEU A 12 32.68 0.40 2.05
N ALA A 13 32.06 -0.25 3.04
CA ALA A 13 31.36 -1.53 2.87
C ALA A 13 29.83 -1.40 2.99
N GLY A 14 29.33 -0.27 3.48
CA GLY A 14 27.93 -0.03 3.81
C GLY A 14 27.37 -0.91 4.94
N ASP A 15 28.24 -1.47 5.77
CA ASP A 15 27.84 -2.38 6.84
C ASP A 15 27.11 -1.61 7.96
N LEU A 16 25.81 -1.88 8.13
CA LEU A 16 24.97 -1.30 9.18
C LEU A 16 24.78 -2.25 10.38
N THR A 17 25.41 -3.43 10.42
CA THR A 17 25.11 -4.46 11.43
C THR A 17 25.47 -4.06 12.85
N GLN A 18 26.48 -3.21 13.02
CA GLN A 18 26.95 -2.75 14.33
C GLN A 18 26.30 -1.45 14.80
N ILE A 19 25.28 -1.00 14.07
CA ILE A 19 24.68 0.30 14.23
C ILE A 19 23.24 0.15 14.72
N PRO A 20 22.89 0.65 15.92
CA PRO A 20 21.53 0.58 16.43
C PRO A 20 20.55 1.26 15.47
N SER A 21 19.47 0.57 15.07
CA SER A 21 18.49 1.08 14.09
C SER A 21 17.85 2.41 14.49
N GLU A 22 17.74 2.68 15.80
CA GLU A 22 17.15 3.88 16.37
C GLU A 22 18.03 5.14 16.17
N GLU A 23 19.34 4.99 16.08
CA GLU A 23 20.27 6.13 15.95
C GLU A 23 20.33 6.73 14.53
N PHE A 24 19.71 6.06 13.54
CA PHE A 24 19.80 6.42 12.11
C PHE A 24 18.45 6.55 11.41
N ARG A 25 17.34 6.61 12.16
CA ARG A 25 16.04 7.01 11.61
C ARG A 25 16.09 8.49 11.21
N LYS A 26 16.65 8.77 10.03
CA LYS A 26 16.76 10.12 9.43
C LYS A 26 15.95 10.25 8.14
N CYS A 27 14.98 9.37 7.96
CA CYS A 27 14.03 9.44 6.84
C CYS A 27 12.63 9.30 7.40
N ILE A 28 11.78 10.28 7.11
CA ILE A 28 10.35 10.22 7.38
C ILE A 28 9.72 9.50 6.19
N ARG A 29 9.22 8.28 6.43
CA ARG A 29 8.61 7.41 5.43
C ARG A 29 7.15 7.27 5.74
N VAL A 30 6.30 7.85 4.90
CA VAL A 30 4.85 7.88 5.10
C VAL A 30 4.20 6.97 4.08
N PHE A 31 3.50 5.93 4.52
CA PHE A 31 2.62 5.17 3.63
C PHE A 31 1.29 5.92 3.44
N LEU A 32 0.86 6.08 2.19
CA LEU A 32 -0.43 6.69 1.83
C LEU A 32 -1.45 5.60 1.50
N CYS A 33 -2.35 5.35 2.43
CA CYS A 33 -3.47 4.44 2.30
C CYS A 33 -4.69 5.18 1.74
N ALA A 34 -5.25 4.72 0.63
CA ALA A 34 -6.43 5.32 0.03
C ALA A 34 -7.09 4.38 -0.99
N GLU A 35 -8.38 4.55 -1.26
CA GLU A 35 -8.98 3.96 -2.45
C GLU A 35 -8.52 4.76 -3.69
N PRO A 36 -7.91 4.13 -4.71
CA PRO A 36 -7.21 4.84 -5.78
C PRO A 36 -8.10 5.71 -6.65
N ARG A 37 -9.32 5.26 -6.97
CA ARG A 37 -10.26 5.96 -7.87
C ARG A 37 -10.93 7.15 -7.17
N ASP A 38 -11.24 7.00 -5.90
CA ASP A 38 -11.94 7.97 -5.07
C ASP A 38 -11.01 9.10 -4.62
N SER A 39 -9.72 8.81 -4.44
CA SER A 39 -8.73 9.74 -3.88
C SER A 39 -7.77 10.37 -4.91
N GLU A 40 -7.94 10.12 -6.21
CA GLU A 40 -6.97 10.57 -7.23
C GLU A 40 -6.73 12.09 -7.20
N SER A 41 -7.78 12.87 -6.95
CA SER A 41 -7.67 14.33 -6.92
C SER A 41 -6.87 14.81 -5.72
N GLU A 42 -7.12 14.23 -4.55
CA GLU A 42 -6.44 14.47 -3.29
C GLU A 42 -4.96 14.07 -3.38
N ARG A 43 -4.68 12.84 -3.83
CA ARG A 43 -3.31 12.32 -4.00
C ARG A 43 -2.50 13.20 -4.94
N ARG A 44 -3.09 13.62 -6.06
CA ARG A 44 -2.45 14.53 -7.03
C ARG A 44 -2.10 15.89 -6.41
N VAL A 45 -3.05 16.57 -5.77
CA VAL A 45 -2.77 17.91 -5.23
C VAL A 45 -1.76 17.88 -4.07
N LEU A 46 -1.79 16.84 -3.23
CA LEU A 46 -0.81 16.65 -2.16
C LEU A 46 0.59 16.44 -2.74
N ARG A 47 0.70 15.59 -3.76
CA ARG A 47 1.96 15.31 -4.46
C ARG A 47 2.55 16.54 -5.13
N GLU A 48 1.72 17.34 -5.79
CA GLU A 48 2.18 18.54 -6.52
C GLU A 48 2.47 19.73 -5.61
N ARG A 49 1.64 19.95 -4.57
CA ARG A 49 1.65 21.21 -3.81
C ARG A 49 2.22 21.10 -2.41
N VAL A 50 2.13 19.93 -1.78
CA VAL A 50 2.42 19.75 -0.34
C VAL A 50 3.73 18.99 -0.11
N TYR A 51 3.92 17.84 -0.75
CA TYR A 51 5.12 17.01 -0.55
C TYR A 51 6.43 17.75 -0.84
N PRO A 52 6.54 18.61 -1.88
CA PRO A 52 7.76 19.40 -2.10
C PRO A 52 8.09 20.34 -0.94
N LYS A 53 7.08 20.96 -0.32
CA LYS A 53 7.26 21.88 0.80
C LYS A 53 7.70 21.15 2.07
N LEU A 54 7.10 19.99 2.34
CA LEU A 54 7.50 19.13 3.47
C LEU A 54 8.92 18.60 3.29
N ARG A 55 9.29 18.18 2.07
CA ARG A 55 10.67 17.79 1.74
C ARG A 55 11.67 18.90 2.04
N GLU A 56 11.38 20.12 1.59
CA GLU A 56 12.25 21.26 1.85
C GLU A 56 12.39 21.53 3.35
N TYR A 57 11.26 21.58 4.07
CA TYR A 57 11.25 21.81 5.52
C TYR A 57 12.05 20.76 6.29
N CYS A 58 11.80 19.47 6.02
CA CYS A 58 12.49 18.36 6.69
C CYS A 58 14.00 18.42 6.45
N ARG A 59 14.41 18.71 5.21
CA ARG A 59 15.81 18.83 4.83
C ARG A 59 16.49 20.02 5.52
N GLN A 60 15.85 21.18 5.53
CA GLN A 60 16.42 22.40 6.11
C GLN A 60 16.47 22.37 7.63
N THR A 61 15.38 21.97 8.27
CA THR A 61 15.21 22.09 9.73
C THR A 61 15.80 20.90 10.48
N HIS A 62 15.58 19.69 9.96
CA HIS A 62 15.96 18.45 10.67
C HIS A 62 17.11 17.71 9.99
N GLY A 63 17.45 18.03 8.74
CA GLY A 63 18.45 17.28 7.96
C GLY A 63 17.99 15.86 7.65
N VAL A 64 16.67 15.65 7.56
CA VAL A 64 16.05 14.35 7.28
C VAL A 64 15.36 14.37 5.94
N GLU A 65 15.34 13.24 5.27
CA GLU A 65 14.58 13.08 4.03
C GLU A 65 13.09 12.86 4.34
N PHE A 66 12.21 13.32 3.44
CA PHE A 66 10.77 13.08 3.53
C PHE A 66 10.26 12.36 2.28
N GLN A 67 9.71 11.18 2.47
CA GLN A 67 9.20 10.32 1.40
C GLN A 67 7.77 9.88 1.72
N VAL A 68 6.91 9.95 0.70
CA VAL A 68 5.55 9.43 0.75
C VAL A 68 5.42 8.32 -0.29
N PHE A 69 5.00 7.15 0.17
CA PHE A 69 4.77 5.97 -0.65
C PHE A 69 3.29 5.88 -1.00
N ASP A 70 2.97 6.18 -2.25
CA ASP A 70 1.65 5.99 -2.85
C ASP A 70 1.68 4.71 -3.69
N GLY A 71 1.07 3.64 -3.16
CA GLY A 71 1.08 2.30 -3.76
C GLY A 71 0.33 2.17 -5.08
N TYR A 72 -0.36 3.23 -5.51
CA TYR A 72 -1.12 3.27 -6.77
C TYR A 72 -0.54 4.26 -7.77
N TYR A 73 0.48 5.05 -7.40
CA TYR A 73 1.08 5.99 -8.33
C TYR A 73 1.87 5.26 -9.42
N GLY A 74 1.57 5.57 -10.68
CA GLY A 74 2.24 5.00 -11.85
C GLY A 74 1.99 3.49 -12.07
N VAL A 75 1.09 2.89 -11.29
CA VAL A 75 0.65 1.51 -11.52
C VAL A 75 -0.48 1.53 -12.54
N ASP A 76 -0.40 0.67 -13.54
CA ASP A 76 -1.46 0.52 -14.53
C ASP A 76 -2.77 0.07 -13.88
N THR A 77 -3.88 0.62 -14.38
CA THR A 77 -5.21 0.37 -13.79
C THR A 77 -5.61 -1.10 -13.72
N GLU A 78 -4.99 -1.93 -14.56
CA GLU A 78 -5.20 -3.37 -14.66
C GLU A 78 -4.44 -4.16 -13.58
N ASP A 79 -3.31 -3.62 -13.13
CA ASP A 79 -2.40 -4.29 -12.20
C ASP A 79 -2.56 -3.78 -10.76
N MET A 80 -3.34 -2.72 -10.53
CA MET A 80 -3.64 -2.15 -9.20
C MET A 80 -4.10 -3.19 -8.17
N TYR A 81 -4.83 -4.21 -8.62
CA TYR A 81 -5.39 -5.28 -7.80
C TYR A 81 -4.63 -6.61 -7.94
N SER A 82 -3.49 -6.61 -8.64
CA SER A 82 -2.69 -7.83 -8.79
C SER A 82 -2.12 -8.29 -7.43
N PRO A 83 -2.00 -9.62 -7.22
CA PRO A 83 -1.31 -10.21 -6.07
C PRO A 83 0.05 -9.58 -5.76
N TYR A 84 0.86 -9.38 -6.80
CA TYR A 84 2.21 -8.86 -6.69
C TYR A 84 2.24 -7.41 -6.18
N ILE A 85 1.45 -6.51 -6.79
CA ILE A 85 1.40 -5.11 -6.35
C ILE A 85 0.84 -5.03 -4.92
N ARG A 86 -0.18 -5.82 -4.58
CA ARG A 86 -0.67 -5.93 -3.20
C ARG A 86 0.43 -6.34 -2.23
N GLN A 87 1.21 -7.38 -2.53
CA GLN A 87 2.32 -7.82 -1.68
C GLN A 87 3.37 -6.72 -1.49
N CYS A 88 3.75 -6.02 -2.56
CA CYS A 88 4.66 -4.88 -2.51
C CYS A 88 4.11 -3.77 -1.60
N ARG A 89 2.82 -3.41 -1.74
CA ARG A 89 2.18 -2.41 -0.86
C ARG A 89 2.25 -2.81 0.61
N MET A 90 1.93 -4.07 0.95
CA MET A 90 1.97 -4.56 2.33
C MET A 90 3.38 -4.50 2.92
N LYS A 91 4.41 -4.93 2.16
CA LYS A 91 5.81 -4.85 2.60
C LYS A 91 6.25 -3.41 2.85
N VAL A 92 5.92 -2.49 1.94
CA VAL A 92 6.26 -1.06 2.09
C VAL A 92 5.54 -0.44 3.29
N LEU A 93 4.25 -0.78 3.50
CA LEU A 93 3.51 -0.34 4.68
C LEU A 93 4.20 -0.81 5.97
N GLN A 94 4.51 -2.11 6.09
CA GLN A 94 5.22 -2.64 7.26
C GLN A 94 6.55 -1.92 7.51
N GLU A 95 7.31 -1.64 6.45
CA GLU A 95 8.57 -0.91 6.60
C GLU A 95 8.37 0.53 7.05
N CYS A 96 7.37 1.25 6.53
CA CYS A 96 7.05 2.60 6.99
C CYS A 96 6.74 2.62 8.49
N LEU A 97 5.91 1.68 8.95
CA LEU A 97 5.55 1.53 10.37
C LEU A 97 6.77 1.23 11.26
N ARG A 98 7.67 0.36 10.78
CA ARG A 98 8.84 -0.10 11.53
C ARG A 98 9.98 0.92 11.58
N SER A 99 10.20 1.66 10.50
CA SER A 99 11.47 2.35 10.26
C SER A 99 11.38 3.87 10.11
N SER A 100 10.18 4.45 9.92
CA SER A 100 10.04 5.89 9.76
C SER A 100 10.58 6.64 10.99
N ALA A 101 11.14 7.83 10.77
CA ALA A 101 11.62 8.73 11.83
C ALA A 101 10.53 9.60 12.46
N GLY A 102 9.37 9.74 11.80
CA GLY A 102 8.30 10.63 12.21
C GLY A 102 6.93 10.07 11.83
N PRO A 103 6.03 10.84 11.22
CA PRO A 103 4.81 10.28 10.64
C PRO A 103 5.11 9.03 9.81
N CYS A 104 4.34 7.97 10.00
CA CYS A 104 4.57 6.69 9.31
C CYS A 104 3.41 6.27 8.40
N PHE A 105 2.20 6.77 8.66
CA PHE A 105 1.00 6.36 7.96
C PHE A 105 0.01 7.50 7.83
N VAL A 106 -0.55 7.65 6.63
CA VAL A 106 -1.68 8.54 6.36
C VAL A 106 -2.76 7.78 5.60
N ALA A 107 -4.02 7.91 6.03
CA ALA A 107 -5.16 7.41 5.30
C ALA A 107 -6.02 8.54 4.73
N LEU A 108 -6.43 8.43 3.45
CA LEU A 108 -7.45 9.26 2.82
C LEU A 108 -8.69 8.41 2.55
N ILE A 109 -9.77 8.68 3.27
CA ILE A 109 -11.00 7.87 3.25
C ILE A 109 -12.16 8.72 2.73
N GLY A 110 -12.68 8.35 1.56
CA GLY A 110 -13.82 9.04 0.94
C GLY A 110 -15.14 8.29 1.09
N GLU A 111 -15.82 8.11 -0.04
CA GLU A 111 -17.17 7.53 -0.19
C GLU A 111 -17.15 6.17 -0.92
N GLN A 112 -15.96 5.60 -1.15
CA GLN A 112 -15.78 4.28 -1.75
C GLN A 112 -15.01 3.34 -0.81
N TYR A 113 -15.52 2.12 -0.67
CA TYR A 113 -14.87 1.05 0.07
C TYR A 113 -13.72 0.42 -0.74
N GLY A 114 -13.86 0.37 -2.07
CA GLY A 114 -12.97 -0.32 -2.98
C GLY A 114 -13.40 -1.77 -3.24
N ASN A 115 -12.81 -2.40 -4.26
CA ASN A 115 -13.08 -3.78 -4.59
C ASN A 115 -12.44 -4.74 -3.57
N SER A 116 -13.08 -5.90 -3.35
CA SER A 116 -12.52 -6.99 -2.54
C SER A 116 -11.18 -7.48 -3.11
N CYS A 117 -10.18 -7.63 -2.26
CA CYS A 117 -8.91 -8.24 -2.65
C CYS A 117 -9.08 -9.74 -2.87
N LEU A 118 -8.40 -10.28 -3.89
CA LEU A 118 -8.32 -11.72 -4.07
C LEU A 118 -7.25 -12.29 -3.12
N PRO A 119 -7.57 -13.37 -2.38
CA PRO A 119 -6.60 -13.98 -1.47
C PRO A 119 -5.46 -14.61 -2.26
N THR A 120 -4.22 -14.26 -1.93
CA THR A 120 -3.05 -14.86 -2.60
C THR A 120 -2.89 -16.34 -2.30
N GLN A 121 -3.39 -16.77 -1.14
CA GLN A 121 -3.36 -18.15 -0.66
C GLN A 121 -4.69 -18.52 -0.01
N ILE A 122 -5.17 -19.72 -0.31
CA ILE A 122 -6.36 -20.32 0.28
C ILE A 122 -5.98 -21.67 0.86
N ASP A 123 -6.36 -21.97 2.11
CA ASP A 123 -6.08 -23.30 2.68
C ASP A 123 -6.80 -24.37 1.85
N ALA A 124 -6.18 -25.54 1.64
CA ALA A 124 -6.80 -26.59 0.83
C ALA A 124 -8.19 -26.99 1.32
N VAL A 125 -8.36 -27.08 2.64
CA VAL A 125 -9.65 -27.37 3.28
C VAL A 125 -10.69 -26.28 3.01
N GLU A 126 -10.28 -25.01 2.97
CA GLU A 126 -11.18 -23.90 2.64
C GLU A 126 -11.54 -23.92 1.15
N PHE A 127 -10.56 -24.18 0.27
CA PHE A 127 -10.77 -24.30 -1.17
C PHE A 127 -11.77 -25.40 -1.51
N GLU A 128 -11.58 -26.60 -0.93
CA GLU A 128 -12.47 -27.75 -1.10
C GLU A 128 -13.90 -27.39 -0.68
N LYS A 129 -14.08 -26.80 0.51
CA LYS A 129 -15.41 -26.33 0.99
C LYS A 129 -16.05 -25.31 0.05
N ILE A 130 -15.28 -24.37 -0.49
CA ILE A 130 -15.78 -23.38 -1.45
C ILE A 130 -16.25 -24.08 -2.73
N THR A 131 -15.46 -25.02 -3.27
CA THR A 131 -15.84 -25.78 -4.47
C THR A 131 -17.04 -26.70 -4.27
N GLU A 132 -17.16 -27.35 -3.11
CA GLU A 132 -18.31 -28.17 -2.74
C GLU A 132 -19.59 -27.32 -2.65
N THR A 133 -19.52 -26.17 -1.98
CA THR A 133 -20.65 -25.24 -1.90
C THR A 133 -21.03 -24.73 -3.27
N ALA A 134 -20.05 -24.35 -4.11
CA ALA A 134 -20.28 -23.91 -5.48
C ALA A 134 -21.03 -24.96 -6.30
N ALA A 135 -20.64 -26.24 -6.19
CA ALA A 135 -21.34 -27.34 -6.85
C ALA A 135 -22.79 -27.49 -6.37
N LYS A 136 -23.04 -27.37 -5.05
CA LYS A 136 -24.40 -27.43 -4.47
C LYS A 136 -25.30 -26.31 -4.99
N ILE A 137 -24.78 -25.08 -5.08
CA ILE A 137 -25.54 -23.91 -5.55
C ILE A 137 -25.45 -23.69 -7.07
N ARG A 138 -24.80 -24.60 -7.80
CA ARG A 138 -24.63 -24.60 -9.27
C ARG A 138 -23.92 -23.35 -9.82
N VAL A 139 -22.92 -22.85 -9.09
CA VAL A 139 -22.02 -21.79 -9.55
C VAL A 139 -20.80 -22.41 -10.25
N CYS A 140 -20.38 -21.85 -11.37
CA CYS A 140 -19.24 -22.33 -12.15
C CYS A 140 -17.91 -22.02 -11.44
N THR A 141 -17.06 -23.02 -11.21
CA THR A 141 -15.74 -22.89 -10.56
C THR A 141 -14.56 -22.88 -11.52
N LYS A 142 -14.80 -22.89 -12.84
CA LYS A 142 -13.72 -22.98 -13.85
C LYS A 142 -12.65 -21.90 -13.69
N THR A 143 -13.07 -20.66 -13.43
CA THR A 143 -12.14 -19.54 -13.23
C THR A 143 -11.33 -19.73 -11.94
N LEU A 144 -11.95 -20.22 -10.86
CA LEU A 144 -11.28 -20.52 -9.59
C LEU A 144 -10.20 -21.59 -9.78
N GLU A 145 -10.53 -22.70 -10.43
CA GLU A 145 -9.62 -23.83 -10.70
C GLU A 145 -8.51 -23.46 -11.69
N ALA A 146 -8.78 -22.54 -12.63
CA ALA A 146 -7.79 -22.08 -13.60
C ALA A 146 -6.73 -21.15 -12.97
N TRP A 147 -7.10 -20.40 -11.93
CA TRP A 147 -6.25 -19.35 -11.35
C TRP A 147 -5.67 -19.68 -9.98
N TYR A 148 -6.06 -20.80 -9.37
CA TYR A 148 -5.51 -21.28 -8.11
C TYR A 148 -4.95 -22.69 -8.26
N CYS A 149 -3.65 -22.84 -7.97
CA CYS A 149 -2.96 -24.12 -8.06
C CYS A 149 -2.65 -24.67 -6.68
N ARG A 150 -2.92 -25.95 -6.47
CA ARG A 150 -2.59 -26.65 -5.22
C ARG A 150 -1.08 -26.80 -5.08
N ASP A 151 -0.56 -26.39 -3.94
CA ASP A 151 0.82 -26.60 -3.52
C ASP A 151 0.85 -27.65 -2.40
N GLU A 152 1.37 -28.82 -2.74
CA GLU A 152 1.53 -29.94 -1.80
C GLU A 152 2.79 -29.79 -0.93
N ASN A 153 3.69 -28.85 -1.24
CA ASN A 153 4.90 -28.63 -0.45
C ASN A 153 4.63 -27.75 0.79
N ALA A 154 3.54 -26.98 0.77
CA ALA A 154 3.10 -26.23 1.93
C ALA A 154 2.54 -27.18 3.01
N VAL A 155 2.86 -26.90 4.28
CA VAL A 155 2.35 -27.66 5.42
C VAL A 155 1.63 -26.69 6.38
N PRO A 156 0.29 -26.68 6.43
CA PRO A 156 -0.65 -27.52 5.67
C PRO A 156 -0.73 -27.14 4.17
N PRO A 157 -1.28 -28.03 3.31
CA PRO A 157 -1.42 -27.75 1.87
C PRO A 157 -2.30 -26.53 1.59
N VAL A 158 -1.90 -25.73 0.60
CA VAL A 158 -2.60 -24.49 0.21
C VAL A 158 -2.82 -24.43 -1.30
N TYR A 159 -3.72 -23.56 -1.74
CA TYR A 159 -3.90 -23.16 -3.12
C TYR A 159 -3.32 -21.75 -3.29
N ASN A 160 -2.31 -21.63 -4.15
CA ASN A 160 -1.68 -20.35 -4.48
C ASN A 160 -2.33 -19.75 -5.73
N MET A 161 -2.62 -18.45 -5.68
CA MET A 161 -3.07 -17.71 -6.85
C MET A 161 -1.93 -17.59 -7.87
N LEU A 162 -2.21 -17.91 -9.13
CA LEU A 162 -1.24 -17.79 -10.22
C LEU A 162 -1.03 -16.33 -10.61
N GLU A 163 0.22 -15.97 -10.88
CA GLU A 163 0.57 -14.66 -11.43
C GLU A 163 0.14 -14.55 -12.90
N LYS A 164 -0.14 -13.31 -13.32
CA LYS A 164 -0.37 -12.96 -14.72
C LYS A 164 0.90 -13.30 -15.52
N LYS A 165 0.82 -14.26 -16.44
CA LYS A 165 1.88 -14.51 -17.42
C LYS A 165 1.99 -13.32 -18.36
N GLU A 166 3.19 -13.02 -18.86
CA GLU A 166 3.42 -11.92 -19.82
C GLU A 166 2.54 -12.04 -21.08
N GLU A 167 2.20 -13.28 -21.48
CA GLU A 167 1.37 -13.60 -22.64
C GLU A 167 -0.15 -13.47 -22.36
N THR A 168 -0.56 -13.28 -21.10
CA THR A 168 -1.97 -13.16 -20.75
C THR A 168 -2.46 -11.75 -21.08
N ASN A 169 -3.44 -11.68 -21.99
CA ASN A 169 -4.10 -10.43 -22.34
C ASN A 169 -4.64 -9.71 -21.09
N ALA A 170 -4.35 -8.42 -20.99
CA ALA A 170 -4.92 -7.48 -20.03
C ALA A 170 -6.41 -7.70 -19.71
N PHE A 171 -7.19 -7.88 -20.77
CA PHE A 171 -8.63 -8.07 -20.73
C PHE A 171 -9.04 -9.37 -20.03
N THR A 172 -8.36 -10.49 -20.32
CA THR A 172 -8.71 -11.79 -19.74
C THR A 172 -8.37 -11.87 -18.25
N TRP A 173 -7.31 -11.19 -17.82
CA TRP A 173 -6.99 -11.07 -16.39
C TRP A 173 -8.07 -10.26 -15.64
N LYS A 174 -8.47 -9.11 -16.19
CA LYS A 174 -9.49 -8.27 -15.56
C LYS A 174 -10.83 -8.98 -15.43
N GLU A 175 -11.25 -9.69 -16.47
CA GLU A 175 -12.45 -10.53 -16.44
C GLU A 175 -12.31 -11.63 -15.37
N ALA A 176 -11.18 -12.33 -15.33
CA ALA A 176 -10.94 -13.35 -14.32
C ALA A 176 -10.99 -12.80 -12.89
N VAL A 177 -10.44 -11.61 -12.64
CA VAL A 177 -10.49 -10.96 -11.32
C VAL A 177 -11.93 -10.65 -10.93
N THR A 178 -12.71 -10.07 -11.84
CA THR A 178 -14.13 -9.77 -11.60
C THR A 178 -14.93 -11.06 -11.37
N ASP A 179 -14.74 -12.08 -12.20
CA ASP A 179 -15.41 -13.38 -12.04
C ASP A 179 -15.08 -14.02 -10.68
N LEU A 180 -13.82 -13.98 -10.24
CA LEU A 180 -13.41 -14.53 -8.94
C LEU A 180 -14.00 -13.75 -7.77
N GLN A 181 -14.04 -12.42 -7.86
CA GLN A 181 -14.66 -11.56 -6.85
C GLN A 181 -16.15 -11.89 -6.71
N GLU A 182 -16.89 -11.91 -7.82
CA GLU A 182 -18.31 -12.27 -7.84
C GLU A 182 -18.56 -13.69 -7.33
N LEU A 183 -17.68 -14.64 -7.68
CA LEU A 183 -17.74 -16.02 -7.19
C LEU A 183 -17.63 -16.08 -5.67
N PHE A 184 -16.63 -15.42 -5.08
CA PHE A 184 -16.45 -15.40 -3.63
C PHE A 184 -17.59 -14.68 -2.92
N ASP A 185 -18.07 -13.58 -3.48
CA ASP A 185 -19.17 -12.79 -2.96
C ASP A 185 -20.49 -13.59 -2.90
N VAL A 186 -20.68 -14.56 -3.79
CA VAL A 186 -21.84 -15.45 -3.78
C VAL A 186 -21.64 -16.66 -2.87
N ILE A 187 -20.48 -17.33 -2.92
CA ILE A 187 -20.28 -18.62 -2.25
C ILE A 187 -19.93 -18.46 -0.77
N VAL A 188 -19.04 -17.53 -0.44
CA VAL A 188 -18.50 -17.40 0.93
C VAL A 188 -19.60 -17.12 1.97
N PRO A 189 -20.60 -16.23 1.71
CA PRO A 189 -21.70 -16.04 2.65
C PRO A 189 -22.53 -17.31 2.89
N VAL A 190 -22.69 -18.16 1.87
CA VAL A 190 -23.39 -19.45 2.01
C VAL A 190 -22.57 -20.40 2.90
N CYS A 191 -21.26 -20.49 2.68
CA CYS A 191 -20.36 -21.29 3.52
C CYS A 191 -20.41 -20.86 5.00
N VAL A 192 -20.45 -19.56 5.27
CA VAL A 192 -20.57 -19.04 6.64
C VAL A 192 -21.93 -19.38 7.25
N LYS A 193 -23.02 -19.24 6.48
CA LYS A 193 -24.38 -19.56 6.95
C LYS A 193 -24.56 -21.05 7.26
N GLU A 194 -23.92 -21.92 6.49
CA GLU A 194 -23.92 -23.38 6.71
C GLU A 194 -22.92 -23.82 7.79
N GLY A 195 -22.08 -22.92 8.29
CA GLY A 195 -21.05 -23.22 9.29
C GLY A 195 -19.86 -24.01 8.75
N THR A 196 -19.72 -24.14 7.42
CA THR A 196 -18.57 -24.82 6.81
C THR A 196 -17.31 -23.96 6.90
N LEU A 197 -17.46 -22.63 6.83
CA LEU A 197 -16.39 -21.65 7.00
C LEU A 197 -16.66 -20.75 8.22
N LYS A 198 -15.65 -20.47 9.04
CA LYS A 198 -15.79 -19.54 10.16
C LYS A 198 -15.89 -18.11 9.65
N ALA A 199 -16.61 -17.26 10.38
CA ALA A 199 -16.75 -15.83 10.04
C ALA A 199 -15.40 -15.11 9.94
N ASP A 200 -14.43 -15.45 10.80
CA ASP A 200 -13.09 -14.84 10.75
C ASP A 200 -12.30 -15.27 9.51
N GLN A 201 -12.42 -16.53 9.09
CA GLN A 201 -11.81 -17.03 7.84
C GLN A 201 -12.44 -16.37 6.61
N ALA A 202 -13.74 -16.08 6.66
CA ALA A 202 -14.48 -15.46 5.57
C ALA A 202 -14.05 -14.01 5.28
N LYS A 203 -13.48 -13.30 6.26
CA LYS A 203 -13.11 -11.88 6.12
C LYS A 203 -12.19 -11.63 4.93
N LYS A 204 -11.18 -12.49 4.73
CA LYS A 204 -10.15 -12.33 3.68
C LYS A 204 -10.69 -12.34 2.24
N TYR A 205 -11.90 -12.86 2.02
CA TYR A 205 -12.53 -12.93 0.69
C TYR A 205 -13.33 -11.67 0.34
N SER A 206 -13.56 -10.78 1.31
CA SER A 206 -14.46 -9.65 1.13
C SER A 206 -13.88 -8.31 1.62
N ILE A 207 -12.61 -8.33 2.05
CA ILE A 207 -11.91 -7.15 2.53
C ILE A 207 -11.35 -6.37 1.34
N SER A 208 -11.53 -5.04 1.33
CA SER A 208 -10.91 -4.20 0.31
C SER A 208 -9.45 -3.89 0.65
N ALA A 209 -8.68 -3.43 -0.35
CA ALA A 209 -7.30 -3.00 -0.13
C ALA A 209 -7.21 -1.88 0.91
N LEU A 210 -8.19 -0.97 0.93
CA LEU A 210 -8.29 0.11 1.91
C LEU A 210 -8.45 -0.45 3.33
N GLU A 211 -9.40 -1.36 3.55
CA GLU A 211 -9.61 -1.93 4.89
C GLU A 211 -8.42 -2.78 5.32
N GLU A 212 -7.82 -3.57 4.42
CA GLU A 212 -6.65 -4.38 4.72
C GLU A 212 -5.45 -3.53 5.16
N GLU A 213 -5.14 -2.47 4.42
CA GLU A 213 -4.06 -1.53 4.77
C GLU A 213 -4.32 -0.83 6.11
N LEU A 214 -5.57 -0.42 6.37
CA LEU A 214 -5.96 0.18 7.64
C LEU A 214 -5.85 -0.80 8.81
N LEU A 215 -6.30 -2.06 8.63
CA LEU A 215 -6.20 -3.07 9.67
C LEU A 215 -4.73 -3.34 10.00
N LEU A 216 -3.87 -3.48 9.00
CA LEU A 216 -2.43 -3.71 9.22
C LEU A 216 -1.75 -2.51 9.90
N ALA A 217 -2.14 -1.29 9.54
CA ALA A 217 -1.52 -0.07 10.06
C ALA A 217 -2.01 0.33 11.45
N LEU A 218 -3.23 -0.05 11.83
CA LEU A 218 -3.90 0.50 13.03
C LEU A 218 -4.33 -0.55 14.05
N SER A 219 -4.55 -1.80 13.65
CA SER A 219 -5.00 -2.85 14.59
C SER A 219 -3.84 -3.37 15.43
N ASP A 220 -4.09 -3.53 16.73
CA ASP A 220 -3.15 -4.09 17.71
C ASP A 220 -1.78 -3.38 17.73
N GLN A 221 -1.75 -2.08 17.39
CA GLN A 221 -0.54 -1.28 17.39
C GLN A 221 -0.30 -0.59 18.75
N PRO A 222 0.97 -0.34 19.13
CA PRO A 222 1.27 0.42 20.33
C PRO A 222 0.82 1.89 20.18
N PRO A 223 0.35 2.56 21.26
CA PRO A 223 -0.10 3.96 21.22
C PRO A 223 0.93 4.92 20.63
N ALA A 224 2.22 4.73 20.94
CA ALA A 224 3.31 5.56 20.41
C ALA A 224 3.45 5.51 18.87
N LEU A 225 2.99 4.43 18.24
CA LEU A 225 2.93 4.33 16.78
C LEU A 225 1.66 5.02 16.25
N LEU A 226 0.51 4.81 16.90
CA LEU A 226 -0.77 5.40 16.50
C LEU A 226 -0.79 6.93 16.59
N GLU A 227 -0.08 7.51 17.55
CA GLU A 227 0.15 8.96 17.62
C GLU A 227 0.87 9.51 16.38
N ARG A 228 1.59 8.67 15.63
CA ARG A 228 2.33 9.00 14.41
C ARG A 228 1.53 8.70 13.13
N CYS A 229 0.26 8.33 13.27
CA CYS A 229 -0.67 8.04 12.18
C CYS A 229 -1.74 9.13 12.07
N ILE A 230 -2.14 9.48 10.84
CA ILE A 230 -3.25 10.42 10.60
C ILE A 230 -4.27 9.82 9.63
N CYS A 231 -5.56 10.01 9.90
CA CYS A 231 -6.62 9.65 8.97
C CYS A 231 -7.47 10.88 8.62
N TYR A 232 -7.61 11.14 7.32
CA TYR A 232 -8.51 12.15 6.77
C TYR A 232 -9.75 11.48 6.20
N VAL A 233 -10.90 11.82 6.75
CA VAL A 233 -12.20 11.32 6.33
C VAL A 233 -12.95 12.44 5.61
N HIS A 234 -13.29 12.20 4.35
CA HIS A 234 -14.13 13.11 3.56
C HIS A 234 -15.48 12.48 3.29
N LYS A 235 -16.54 13.09 3.83
CA LYS A 235 -17.92 12.64 3.65
C LYS A 235 -18.61 13.51 2.62
N ILE A 236 -19.24 12.88 1.63
CA ILE A 236 -20.07 13.54 0.64
C ILE A 236 -21.44 12.85 0.64
N PRO A 237 -22.36 13.23 1.55
CA PRO A 237 -23.65 12.55 1.72
C PRO A 237 -24.46 12.44 0.42
N TYR A 238 -24.29 13.41 -0.49
CA TYR A 238 -24.91 13.40 -1.81
C TYR A 238 -24.52 12.17 -2.66
N VAL A 239 -23.25 11.75 -2.62
CA VAL A 239 -22.77 10.57 -3.36
C VAL A 239 -23.44 9.31 -2.81
N SER A 240 -23.51 9.19 -1.48
CA SER A 240 -24.26 8.12 -0.79
C SER A 240 -25.75 8.10 -1.17
N LEU A 241 -26.39 9.26 -1.32
CA LEU A 241 -27.82 9.37 -1.71
C LEU A 241 -28.06 9.05 -3.19
N LYS A 242 -27.19 9.51 -4.10
CA LYS A 242 -27.26 9.17 -5.53
C LYS A 242 -27.13 7.67 -5.76
N LYS A 243 -26.21 7.01 -5.06
CA LYS A 243 -26.06 5.55 -5.10
C LYS A 243 -27.36 4.85 -4.66
N LYS A 244 -27.98 5.27 -3.55
CA LYS A 244 -29.27 4.73 -3.09
C LYS A 244 -30.44 5.02 -4.04
N GLY A 245 -30.48 6.19 -4.69
CA GLY A 245 -31.56 6.59 -5.61
C GLY A 245 -31.50 5.95 -7.00
N GLN A 246 -30.32 5.59 -7.50
CA GLN A 246 -30.18 4.85 -8.77
C GLN A 246 -30.67 3.39 -8.66
N VAL A 247 -30.60 2.79 -7.46
CA VAL A 247 -31.10 1.43 -7.19
C VAL A 247 -32.63 1.33 -7.39
N THR A 248 -33.38 2.39 -7.08
CA THR A 248 -34.85 2.41 -7.19
C THR A 248 -35.40 2.51 -8.63
N PHE A 249 -34.60 2.90 -9.63
CA PHE A 249 -35.08 3.12 -11.02
C PHE A 249 -34.69 2.01 -12.02
N LYS A 250 -33.82 1.05 -11.65
CA LYS A 250 -33.38 -0.04 -12.54
C LYS A 250 -34.16 -1.36 -12.41
N THR A 251 -35.24 -1.42 -11.61
CA THR A 251 -36.13 -2.59 -11.55
C THR A 251 -37.14 -2.59 -12.70
N LYS A 252 -36.68 -2.75 -13.95
CA LYS A 252 -37.53 -3.11 -15.11
C LYS A 252 -36.71 -3.49 -16.36
N SER A 253 -35.73 -4.37 -16.22
CA SER A 253 -35.28 -5.18 -17.36
C SER A 253 -34.74 -6.52 -16.86
N THR A 254 -35.26 -7.58 -17.48
CA THR A 254 -35.06 -8.98 -17.17
C THR A 254 -33.61 -9.42 -17.39
N THR A 255 -33.15 -10.36 -16.56
CA THR A 255 -31.83 -11.06 -16.51
C THR A 255 -30.69 -10.40 -15.71
N ASN A 256 -30.24 -11.13 -14.67
CA ASN A 256 -28.98 -11.05 -13.91
C ASN A 256 -28.52 -9.73 -13.23
N HIS A 257 -29.40 -9.02 -12.49
CA HIS A 257 -29.01 -7.81 -11.72
C HIS A 257 -29.26 -7.85 -10.19
N ALA A 258 -29.68 -8.98 -9.63
CA ALA A 258 -29.99 -9.06 -8.19
C ALA A 258 -28.74 -9.10 -7.27
N THR A 259 -27.60 -9.59 -7.75
CA THR A 259 -26.35 -9.74 -6.98
C THR A 259 -25.64 -8.40 -6.75
N HIS A 260 -25.54 -7.55 -7.77
CA HIS A 260 -24.83 -6.28 -7.72
C HIS A 260 -25.41 -5.28 -6.70
N VAL A 261 -26.75 -5.24 -6.55
CA VAL A 261 -27.44 -4.35 -5.60
C VAL A 261 -27.21 -4.76 -4.13
N SER A 262 -27.12 -6.07 -3.86
CA SER A 262 -26.85 -6.59 -2.52
C SER A 262 -25.41 -6.29 -2.08
N LEU A 263 -24.46 -6.35 -3.03
CA LEU A 263 -23.03 -6.11 -2.79
C LEU A 263 -22.72 -4.65 -2.50
N GLU A 264 -23.26 -3.72 -3.28
CA GLU A 264 -23.08 -2.28 -3.05
C GLU A 264 -23.63 -1.82 -1.68
N THR A 265 -24.68 -2.49 -1.18
CA THR A 265 -25.25 -2.24 0.15
C THR A 265 -24.34 -2.77 1.27
N SER A 266 -23.69 -3.91 1.04
CA SER A 266 -22.71 -4.51 1.97
C SER A 266 -21.45 -3.65 2.09
N ASP A 267 -20.87 -3.21 0.97
CA ASP A 267 -19.64 -2.42 0.95
C ASP A 267 -19.84 -1.04 1.58
N HIS A 268 -21.00 -0.40 1.33
CA HIS A 268 -21.34 0.84 2.01
C HIS A 268 -21.44 0.66 3.53
N LYS A 269 -21.96 -0.48 4.00
CA LYS A 269 -22.03 -0.81 5.43
C LYS A 269 -20.63 -1.01 6.01
N LYS A 270 -19.75 -1.73 5.32
CA LYS A 270 -18.35 -1.91 5.71
C LYS A 270 -17.60 -0.58 5.79
N LEU A 271 -17.73 0.26 4.76
CA LEU A 271 -17.15 1.61 4.78
C LEU A 271 -17.69 2.43 5.96
N CYS A 272 -19.00 2.39 6.24
CA CYS A 272 -19.55 3.09 7.38
C CYS A 272 -19.02 2.55 8.71
N GLN A 273 -18.86 1.23 8.85
CA GLN A 273 -18.26 0.62 10.05
C GLN A 273 -16.81 1.08 10.25
N LEU A 274 -16.00 1.08 9.19
CA LEU A 274 -14.61 1.52 9.22
C LEU A 274 -14.52 3.01 9.58
N ARG A 275 -15.24 3.85 8.81
CA ARG A 275 -15.17 5.31 8.88
C ARG A 275 -15.84 5.93 10.10
N ASN A 276 -17.01 5.41 10.50
CA ASN A 276 -17.86 6.05 11.52
C ASN A 276 -17.80 5.37 12.88
N VAL A 277 -17.25 4.15 12.97
CA VAL A 277 -17.18 3.40 14.24
C VAL A 277 -15.72 3.12 14.59
N THR A 278 -14.98 2.45 13.71
CA THR A 278 -13.62 1.95 14.00
C THR A 278 -12.63 3.09 14.20
N LEU A 279 -12.51 4.01 13.22
CA LEU A 279 -11.56 5.12 13.32
C LEU A 279 -11.84 6.08 14.50
N PRO A 280 -13.09 6.51 14.76
CA PRO A 280 -13.38 7.32 15.94
C PRO A 280 -13.09 6.60 17.27
N ALA A 281 -13.30 5.29 17.36
CA ALA A 281 -12.98 4.51 18.55
C ALA A 281 -11.46 4.51 18.82
N LEU A 282 -10.65 4.25 17.78
CA LEU A 282 -9.19 4.32 17.86
C LEU A 282 -8.68 5.72 18.19
N ALA A 283 -9.32 6.76 17.66
CA ALA A 283 -8.97 8.14 17.99
C ALA A 283 -9.18 8.48 19.47
N LEU A 284 -10.24 7.93 20.07
CA LEU A 284 -10.58 8.20 21.47
C LEU A 284 -9.72 7.40 22.45
N GLN A 285 -9.36 6.16 22.09
CA GLN A 285 -8.70 5.21 22.99
C GLN A 285 -7.18 5.18 22.84
N GLU A 286 -6.66 5.41 21.64
CA GLU A 286 -5.28 5.04 21.28
C GLU A 286 -4.46 6.20 20.67
N GLY A 287 -4.95 7.45 20.75
CA GLY A 287 -4.21 8.64 20.32
C GLY A 287 -4.12 8.86 18.81
N LEU A 288 -4.86 8.09 18.00
CA LEU A 288 -4.93 8.25 16.55
C LEU A 288 -5.54 9.61 16.16
N GLN A 289 -4.88 10.35 15.26
CA GLN A 289 -5.44 11.61 14.75
C GLN A 289 -6.41 11.37 13.60
N VAL A 290 -7.70 11.59 13.84
CA VAL A 290 -8.76 11.44 12.83
C VAL A 290 -9.47 12.77 12.59
N PHE A 291 -9.39 13.25 11.35
CA PHE A 291 -10.07 14.48 10.93
C PHE A 291 -11.20 14.15 9.96
N SER A 292 -12.41 14.61 10.27
CA SER A 292 -13.57 14.39 9.42
C SER A 292 -14.09 15.70 8.85
N SER A 293 -14.14 15.80 7.52
CA SER A 293 -14.77 16.90 6.79
C SER A 293 -16.01 16.39 6.07
N THR A 294 -17.08 17.18 6.03
CA THR A 294 -18.31 16.84 5.30
C THR A 294 -18.61 17.92 4.28
N THR A 295 -18.67 17.57 3.00
CA THR A 295 -19.14 18.47 1.95
C THR A 295 -20.61 18.20 1.68
N THR A 296 -21.46 19.11 2.16
CA THR A 296 -22.88 19.12 1.81
C THR A 296 -23.05 19.60 0.38
N CYS A 297 -24.05 19.07 -0.34
CA CYS A 297 -24.36 19.48 -1.70
C CYS A 297 -25.86 19.74 -1.81
N ASP A 298 -26.25 20.73 -2.61
CA ASP A 298 -27.65 20.86 -3.02
C ASP A 298 -28.00 19.65 -3.89
N MET A 299 -29.17 19.05 -3.64
CA MET A 299 -29.64 17.88 -4.37
C MET A 299 -29.82 18.13 -5.87
N LYS A 300 -30.10 19.39 -6.27
CA LYS A 300 -30.28 19.80 -7.67
C LYS A 300 -28.96 19.98 -8.42
N VAL A 301 -27.95 20.51 -7.72
CA VAL A 301 -26.66 20.92 -8.34
C VAL A 301 -25.60 19.83 -8.17
N GLY A 302 -25.68 19.07 -7.08
CA GLY A 302 -24.75 18.00 -6.76
C GLY A 302 -23.38 18.49 -6.30
N TYR A 303 -22.39 17.60 -6.41
CA TYR A 303 -21.01 17.89 -6.05
C TYR A 303 -20.31 18.61 -7.21
N THR A 304 -20.10 19.92 -7.06
CA THR A 304 -19.52 20.77 -8.11
C THR A 304 -18.01 20.86 -8.00
N GLU A 305 -17.35 21.25 -9.11
CA GLU A 305 -15.90 21.44 -9.14
C GLU A 305 -15.43 22.54 -8.18
N GLU A 306 -16.23 23.58 -7.93
CA GLU A 306 -15.86 24.63 -6.95
C GLU A 306 -15.83 24.07 -5.53
N ARG A 307 -16.79 23.22 -5.16
CA ARG A 307 -16.82 22.55 -3.85
C ARG A 307 -15.66 21.58 -3.71
N LYS A 308 -15.35 20.86 -4.78
CA LYS A 308 -14.19 19.97 -4.85
C LYS A 308 -12.89 20.75 -4.65
N GLN A 309 -12.71 21.83 -5.38
CA GLN A 309 -11.52 22.68 -5.29
C GLN A 309 -11.37 23.30 -3.88
N ALA A 310 -12.46 23.78 -3.29
CA ALA A 310 -12.44 24.31 -1.92
C ALA A 310 -12.04 23.25 -0.89
N TYR A 311 -12.54 22.01 -1.03
CA TYR A 311 -12.11 20.89 -0.19
C TYR A 311 -10.62 20.58 -0.37
N LEU A 312 -10.15 20.47 -1.63
CA LEU A 312 -8.74 20.16 -1.93
C LEU A 312 -7.77 21.22 -1.37
N GLU A 313 -8.15 22.50 -1.43
CA GLU A 313 -7.36 23.58 -0.83
C GLU A 313 -7.33 23.51 0.69
N GLY A 314 -8.46 23.20 1.32
CA GLY A 314 -8.55 22.94 2.76
C GLY A 314 -7.66 21.77 3.17
N LEU A 315 -7.78 20.64 2.45
CA LEU A 315 -6.98 19.44 2.67
C LEU A 315 -5.48 19.74 2.56
N CYS A 316 -5.04 20.46 1.53
CA CYS A 316 -3.62 20.80 1.37
C CYS A 316 -3.07 21.61 2.56
N ARG A 317 -3.83 22.60 3.03
CA ARG A 317 -3.43 23.44 4.18
C ARG A 317 -3.39 22.63 5.48
N GLN A 318 -4.42 21.83 5.69
CA GLN A 318 -4.56 20.99 6.87
C GLN A 318 -3.47 19.92 6.92
N PHE A 319 -3.30 19.15 5.84
CA PHE A 319 -2.25 18.13 5.71
C PHE A 319 -0.87 18.71 6.00
N TYR A 320 -0.52 19.84 5.39
CA TYR A 320 0.78 20.47 5.64
C TYR A 320 0.98 20.82 7.12
N THR A 321 -0.03 21.43 7.75
CA THR A 321 0.04 21.87 9.15
C THR A 321 0.13 20.68 10.11
N ASP A 322 -0.70 19.65 9.90
CA ASP A 322 -0.72 18.46 10.74
C ASP A 322 0.57 17.66 10.62
N MET A 323 1.09 17.51 9.41
CA MET A 323 2.37 16.82 9.18
C MET A 323 3.53 17.57 9.82
N LEU A 324 3.59 18.91 9.70
CA LEU A 324 4.60 19.70 10.40
C LEU A 324 4.55 19.49 11.91
N ARG A 325 3.35 19.59 12.50
CA ARG A 325 3.15 19.37 13.94
C ARG A 325 3.66 18.00 14.37
N LEU A 326 3.33 16.95 13.62
CA LEU A 326 3.82 15.61 13.94
C LEU A 326 5.32 15.47 13.77
N ILE A 327 5.90 16.02 12.70
CA ILE A 327 7.33 15.98 12.46
C ILE A 327 8.08 16.66 13.60
N GLU A 328 7.62 17.83 14.05
CA GLU A 328 8.21 18.56 15.16
C GLU A 328 8.09 17.82 16.51
N ALA A 329 7.01 17.07 16.70
CA ALA A 329 6.78 16.29 17.91
C ALA A 329 7.58 14.97 17.95
N THR A 330 7.84 14.36 16.79
CA THR A 330 8.33 12.98 16.70
C THR A 330 9.79 12.87 16.26
N VAL A 331 10.27 13.81 15.45
CA VAL A 331 11.65 13.75 14.94
C VAL A 331 12.61 14.30 15.99
N PRO A 332 13.57 13.49 16.48
CA PRO A 332 14.50 13.93 17.51
C PRO A 332 15.33 15.13 17.03
N ARG A 333 15.50 16.13 17.91
CA ARG A 333 16.41 17.25 17.67
C ARG A 333 17.84 16.69 17.61
N LYS A 334 18.62 17.04 16.57
CA LYS A 334 19.98 16.53 16.31
C LYS A 334 20.82 16.41 17.61
N THR A 335 21.09 15.18 18.05
CA THR A 335 21.85 14.91 19.29
C THR A 335 23.33 14.56 19.04
N ALA A 336 23.72 14.16 17.83
CA ALA A 336 25.11 13.82 17.51
C ALA A 336 25.54 14.33 16.12
N HIS A 337 26.71 14.97 16.07
CA HIS A 337 27.38 15.38 14.82
C HIS A 337 28.10 14.17 14.20
N LEU A 338 27.40 13.40 13.37
CA LEU A 338 28.07 12.55 12.38
C LEU A 338 28.50 13.44 11.22
N ASP A 339 29.57 13.06 10.51
CA ASP A 339 29.88 13.78 9.27
C ASP A 339 28.80 13.50 8.22
N TRP A 340 28.59 14.49 7.35
CA TRP A 340 27.50 14.46 6.40
C TRP A 340 27.57 13.25 5.43
N VAL A 341 28.78 12.77 5.10
CA VAL A 341 29.02 11.65 4.18
C VAL A 341 28.57 10.34 4.81
N SER A 342 28.90 10.12 6.07
CA SER A 342 28.42 8.98 6.85
C SER A 342 26.91 9.02 6.99
N GLU A 343 26.32 10.19 7.24
CA GLU A 343 24.87 10.33 7.35
C GLU A 343 24.15 10.00 6.04
N GLU A 344 24.62 10.56 4.93
CA GLU A 344 24.07 10.30 3.60
C GLU A 344 24.23 8.83 3.19
N ALA A 345 25.40 8.23 3.40
CA ALA A 345 25.64 6.83 3.10
C ALA A 345 24.67 5.91 3.84
N MET A 346 24.46 6.12 5.15
CA MET A 346 23.54 5.29 5.93
C MET A 346 22.09 5.40 5.46
N GLN A 347 21.66 6.60 5.07
CA GLN A 347 20.31 6.82 4.52
C GLN A 347 20.11 6.04 3.21
N HIS A 348 21.04 6.16 2.27
CA HIS A 348 20.96 5.45 0.99
C HIS A 348 21.05 3.94 1.17
N ILE A 349 21.87 3.45 2.10
CA ILE A 349 21.95 2.00 2.38
C ILE A 349 20.63 1.47 2.94
N SER A 350 20.01 2.17 3.89
CA SER A 350 18.72 1.75 4.46
C SER A 350 17.64 1.67 3.37
N LEU A 351 17.57 2.65 2.46
CA LEU A 351 16.65 2.62 1.33
C LEU A 351 16.98 1.50 0.35
N CYS A 352 18.26 1.29 0.03
CA CYS A 352 18.68 0.23 -0.88
C CYS A 352 18.29 -1.15 -0.35
N ASN A 353 18.47 -1.42 0.95
CA ASN A 353 18.10 -2.71 1.53
C ASN A 353 16.58 -2.95 1.39
N MET A 354 15.74 -1.96 1.75
CA MET A 354 14.28 -2.09 1.58
C MET A 354 13.89 -2.33 0.12
N TYR A 355 14.41 -1.53 -0.82
CA TYR A 355 14.06 -1.68 -2.22
C TYR A 355 14.58 -3.00 -2.81
N ALA A 356 15.75 -3.48 -2.38
CA ALA A 356 16.30 -4.76 -2.81
C ALA A 356 15.42 -5.94 -2.36
N ASP A 357 14.83 -5.88 -1.15
CA ASP A 357 13.92 -6.92 -0.63
C ASP A 357 12.59 -7.03 -1.40
N LEU A 358 12.27 -6.01 -2.20
CA LEU A 358 11.12 -6.00 -3.10
C LEU A 358 11.45 -6.58 -4.49
N TYR A 359 12.73 -6.80 -4.81
CA TYR A 359 13.15 -7.28 -6.12
C TYR A 359 13.02 -8.80 -6.21
N THR A 360 12.22 -9.29 -7.15
CA THR A 360 11.95 -10.72 -7.34
C THR A 360 12.39 -11.26 -8.70
N TYR A 361 12.63 -10.39 -9.67
CA TYR A 361 12.88 -10.77 -11.07
C TYR A 361 14.37 -10.66 -11.40
N GLU A 362 14.95 -11.54 -12.22
CA GLU A 362 16.31 -11.34 -12.73
C GLU A 362 16.27 -10.90 -14.19
N CYS A 363 16.92 -9.78 -14.52
CA CYS A 363 16.98 -9.25 -15.88
C CYS A 363 18.43 -9.14 -16.40
N LYS A 364 18.59 -9.12 -17.73
CA LYS A 364 19.92 -9.09 -18.36
C LYS A 364 20.65 -7.78 -18.08
N GLU A 365 19.90 -6.69 -17.97
CA GLU A 365 20.39 -5.35 -17.65
C GLU A 365 21.06 -5.32 -16.27
N MET A 366 20.67 -6.21 -15.36
CA MET A 366 21.30 -6.33 -14.04
C MET A 366 22.80 -6.60 -14.16
N VAL A 367 23.20 -7.49 -15.08
CA VAL A 367 24.61 -7.83 -15.31
C VAL A 367 25.36 -6.59 -15.80
N THR A 368 24.82 -5.87 -16.78
CA THR A 368 25.41 -4.64 -17.31
C THR A 368 25.59 -3.56 -16.24
N ILE A 369 24.59 -3.37 -15.38
CA ILE A 369 24.65 -2.40 -14.28
C ILE A 369 25.68 -2.83 -13.24
N MET A 370 25.71 -4.11 -12.88
CA MET A 370 26.68 -4.64 -11.92
C MET A 370 28.11 -4.52 -12.45
N GLU A 371 28.35 -4.81 -13.72
CA GLU A 371 29.65 -4.64 -14.38
C GLU A 371 30.08 -3.17 -14.37
N TYR A 372 29.18 -2.23 -14.69
CA TYR A 372 29.46 -0.80 -14.62
C TYR A 372 29.84 -0.35 -13.20
N ILE A 373 29.18 -0.86 -12.16
CA ILE A 373 29.51 -0.52 -10.76
C ILE A 373 30.86 -1.12 -10.33
N GLN A 374 31.19 -2.31 -10.81
CA GLN A 374 32.41 -3.03 -10.44
C GLN A 374 33.66 -2.57 -11.20
N GLN A 375 33.50 -1.97 -12.38
CA GLN A 375 34.60 -1.43 -13.15
C GLN A 375 35.23 -0.24 -12.41
N ASN A 376 36.46 -0.42 -11.94
CA ASN A 376 37.22 0.54 -11.15
C ASN A 376 37.82 1.69 -11.99
N GLU A 377 37.50 1.74 -13.29
CA GLU A 377 37.87 2.86 -14.14
C GLU A 377 36.93 4.02 -13.86
N ALA A 378 37.49 5.21 -13.66
CA ALA A 378 36.73 6.44 -13.52
C ALA A 378 35.94 6.71 -14.81
N HIS A 379 34.75 6.11 -14.91
CA HIS A 379 33.84 6.33 -16.02
C HIS A 379 33.54 7.83 -16.07
N ARG A 380 34.00 8.50 -17.12
CA ARG A 380 33.70 9.92 -17.36
C ARG A 380 32.23 10.16 -17.76
N THR A 381 31.44 9.09 -17.90
CA THR A 381 30.07 9.12 -18.37
C THR A 381 29.11 8.58 -17.30
N PRO A 382 28.06 9.34 -16.91
CA PRO A 382 27.07 8.87 -15.94
C PRO A 382 26.23 7.73 -16.52
N LEU A 383 25.90 6.74 -15.68
CA LEU A 383 24.94 5.68 -16.03
C LEU A 383 23.52 6.25 -16.07
N VAL A 384 22.81 5.99 -17.16
CA VAL A 384 21.39 6.36 -17.32
C VAL A 384 20.57 5.09 -17.44
N VAL A 385 19.66 4.88 -16.48
CA VAL A 385 18.66 3.81 -16.53
C VAL A 385 17.32 4.42 -16.92
N ALA A 386 16.87 4.15 -18.14
CA ALA A 386 15.62 4.66 -18.69
C ALA A 386 14.55 3.56 -18.75
N GLY A 387 13.30 3.95 -18.56
CA GLY A 387 12.14 3.05 -18.58
C GLY A 387 10.88 3.80 -18.14
N GLU A 388 9.71 3.23 -18.41
CA GLU A 388 8.40 3.81 -18.08
C GLU A 388 8.22 4.01 -16.56
N PRO A 389 7.35 4.93 -16.11
CA PRO A 389 6.99 5.04 -14.69
C PRO A 389 6.63 3.66 -14.10
N CYS A 390 7.08 3.39 -12.88
CA CYS A 390 6.87 2.10 -12.18
C CYS A 390 7.43 0.83 -12.86
N SER A 391 8.29 0.97 -13.87
CA SER A 391 9.05 -0.15 -14.46
C SER A 391 10.11 -0.78 -13.52
N GLY A 392 10.09 -0.48 -12.22
CA GLY A 392 11.01 -1.07 -11.23
C GLY A 392 12.46 -0.53 -11.22
N LYS A 393 12.78 0.57 -11.92
CA LYS A 393 14.16 1.10 -12.01
C LYS A 393 14.87 1.27 -10.66
N THR A 394 14.19 1.88 -9.69
CA THR A 394 14.75 2.11 -8.34
C THR A 394 15.04 0.81 -7.62
N VAL A 395 14.13 -0.17 -7.75
CA VAL A 395 14.24 -1.50 -7.14
C VAL A 395 15.37 -2.30 -7.80
N LEU A 396 15.49 -2.23 -9.13
CA LEU A 396 16.60 -2.83 -9.90
C LEU A 396 17.96 -2.29 -9.45
N LEU A 397 18.11 -0.95 -9.37
CA LEU A 397 19.35 -0.32 -8.94
C LEU A 397 19.74 -0.72 -7.51
N ALA A 398 18.77 -0.71 -6.60
CA ALA A 398 18.97 -1.13 -5.21
C ALA A 398 19.41 -2.60 -5.11
N ALA A 399 18.80 -3.49 -5.89
CA ALA A 399 19.18 -4.90 -5.96
C ALA A 399 20.59 -5.09 -6.54
N CYS A 400 20.96 -4.36 -7.59
CA CYS A 400 22.31 -4.40 -8.17
C CYS A 400 23.37 -4.00 -7.13
N VAL A 401 23.18 -2.86 -6.46
CA VAL A 401 24.10 -2.37 -5.42
C VAL A 401 24.22 -3.39 -4.29
N THR A 402 23.12 -3.97 -3.84
CA THR A 402 23.12 -4.97 -2.76
C THR A 402 23.87 -6.25 -3.16
N LYS A 403 23.64 -6.77 -4.37
CA LYS A 403 24.36 -7.96 -4.90
C LYS A 403 25.85 -7.69 -5.09
N VAL A 404 26.24 -6.51 -5.61
CA VAL A 404 27.66 -6.13 -5.74
C VAL A 404 28.33 -6.07 -4.38
N ARG A 405 27.67 -5.47 -3.38
CA ARG A 405 28.20 -5.37 -2.01
C ARG A 405 28.37 -6.73 -1.35
N GLN A 406 27.40 -7.63 -1.48
CA GLN A 406 27.52 -9.01 -1.00
C GLN A 406 28.72 -9.72 -1.64
N ARG A 407 28.94 -9.53 -2.95
CA ARG A 407 30.12 -10.08 -3.64
C ARG A 407 31.43 -9.49 -3.10
N MET A 408 31.52 -8.17 -2.92
CA MET A 408 32.74 -7.53 -2.39
C MET A 408 33.08 -8.00 -0.96
N VAL A 409 32.08 -8.17 -0.09
CA VAL A 409 32.27 -8.68 1.27
C VAL A 409 32.77 -10.14 1.28
N ILE A 410 32.28 -10.98 0.35
CA ILE A 410 32.70 -12.38 0.24
C ILE A 410 34.12 -12.51 -0.34
N PHE A 411 34.50 -11.64 -1.27
CA PHE A 411 35.80 -11.69 -1.94
C PHE A 411 36.91 -10.84 -1.30
N GLY A 412 36.63 -10.15 -0.18
CA GLY A 412 37.66 -9.50 0.64
C GLY A 412 38.41 -8.35 -0.04
N HIS A 413 37.73 -7.59 -0.89
CA HIS A 413 38.27 -6.38 -1.51
C HIS A 413 37.83 -5.09 -0.81
#